data_AF-A0A948SZ47-F1
#
_entry.id   AF-A0A948SZ47-F1
#
_cell.length_a   1.000
_cell.length_b   1.000
_cell.length_c   1.000
_cell.angle_alpha   90.00
_cell.angle_beta   90.00
_cell.angle_gamma   90.00
#
_symmetry.space_group_name_H-M   'P 1'
#
loop_
_entity.id
_entity.type
_entity.pdbx_description
1 polymer ?
#
loop_
_entity_poly.entity_id
_entity_poly.type
_entity_poly.pdbx_seq_one_letter_code
_entity_poly.pdbx_strand_id
1 'polypeptide(L)'
;MDIRNSASYLILGALISATIPAVFPVASKRPLGLSMLMHGENPDFFHPGHDWGALKPKLNDAHTATFIQDQAYDPQKLPPERMLMLQNYLAPLILTQKSREAMAIIDCSSDASAKKRAGEMGYQITHSDGRGRAIALKK
;
A
#
# COMPACT_ATOMS: atom_id res chain seq x y z
N MET A 1 -52.66 59.12 -20.47
CA MET A 1 -52.01 59.97 -19.46
C MET A 1 -52.63 59.64 -18.12
N ASP A 2 -51.96 59.13 -17.09
CA ASP A 2 -50.64 58.53 -16.92
C ASP A 2 -50.72 57.72 -15.62
N ILE A 3 -50.30 56.46 -15.68
CA ILE A 3 -49.39 55.77 -14.77
C ILE A 3 -49.61 55.98 -13.25
N ARG A 4 -50.03 54.90 -12.57
CA ARG A 4 -49.24 54.29 -11.48
C ARG A 4 -49.67 52.85 -11.20
N ASN A 5 -48.76 51.95 -11.56
CA ASN A 5 -48.74 50.51 -11.30
C ASN A 5 -48.94 50.19 -9.81
N SER A 6 -50.03 49.50 -9.49
CA SER A 6 -50.16 48.73 -8.25
C SER A 6 -49.79 47.27 -8.56
N ALA A 7 -48.49 46.97 -8.52
CA ALA A 7 -48.00 45.60 -8.64
C ALA A 7 -47.88 44.98 -7.24
N SER A 8 -48.99 44.41 -6.76
CA SER A 8 -48.99 43.50 -5.61
C SER A 8 -48.62 42.11 -6.09
N TYR A 9 -47.34 41.75 -6.05
CA TYR A 9 -46.91 40.37 -6.23
C TYR A 9 -46.85 39.67 -4.88
N LEU A 10 -47.94 38.94 -4.58
CA LEU A 10 -48.08 38.06 -3.43
C LEU A 10 -48.02 36.61 -3.91
N ILE A 11 -46.83 36.13 -4.26
CA ILE A 11 -46.54 34.68 -4.32
C ILE A 11 -45.08 34.49 -3.92
N LEU A 12 -44.81 34.33 -2.62
CA LEU A 12 -43.57 33.70 -2.18
C LEU A 12 -43.90 32.22 -1.97
N GLY A 13 -43.44 31.41 -2.93
CA GLY A 13 -43.63 29.98 -2.96
C GLY A 13 -43.05 29.30 -1.73
N ALA A 14 -43.84 28.38 -1.19
CA ALA A 14 -43.38 27.42 -0.22
C ALA A 14 -42.42 26.41 -0.87
N LEU A 15 -41.38 26.06 -0.11
CA LEU A 15 -40.84 24.71 0.05
C LEU A 15 -40.44 23.94 -1.23
N ILE A 16 -39.12 23.74 -1.38
CA ILE A 16 -38.41 22.44 -1.43
C ILE A 16 -37.11 22.61 -2.23
N SER A 17 -35.99 22.59 -1.51
CA SER A 17 -34.75 21.90 -1.89
C SER A 17 -33.84 22.03 -0.67
N ALA A 18 -33.89 21.07 0.25
CA ALA A 18 -33.15 19.82 0.14
C ALA A 18 -31.68 20.09 -0.21
N THR A 19 -30.82 19.61 0.68
CA THR A 19 -29.37 19.49 0.56
C THR A 19 -28.60 20.79 0.73
N ILE A 20 -28.31 21.07 2.01
CA ILE A 20 -27.03 21.60 2.45
C ILE A 20 -25.94 20.96 1.55
N PRO A 21 -25.19 21.68 0.70
CA PRO A 21 -23.90 21.17 0.33
C PRO A 21 -23.12 21.25 1.63
N ALA A 22 -23.09 20.14 2.35
CA ALA A 22 -22.00 19.89 3.26
C ALA A 22 -20.79 19.90 2.34
N VAL A 23 -20.16 21.08 2.23
CA VAL A 23 -18.78 21.17 1.84
C VAL A 23 -18.08 20.49 2.99
N PHE A 24 -18.05 19.15 2.95
CA PHE A 24 -17.04 18.42 3.66
C PHE A 24 -15.75 18.95 3.04
N PRO A 25 -14.89 19.65 3.79
CA PRO A 25 -13.52 19.69 3.40
C PRO A 25 -13.03 18.27 3.65
N VAL A 26 -13.28 17.36 2.70
CA VAL A 26 -12.35 16.25 2.51
C VAL A 26 -11.12 16.88 1.87
N ALA A 27 -10.44 17.73 2.64
CA ALA A 27 -9.01 17.83 2.61
C ALA A 27 -8.52 16.42 2.99
N SER A 28 -8.61 15.51 2.02
CA SER A 28 -7.95 14.23 2.12
C SER A 28 -6.49 14.57 2.27
N LYS A 29 -5.97 14.42 3.48
CA LYS A 29 -4.55 14.44 3.79
C LYS A 29 -3.83 13.26 3.12
N ARG A 30 -4.09 12.97 1.84
CA ARG A 30 -3.54 11.83 1.11
C ARG A 30 -3.45 12.10 -0.40
N PRO A 31 -2.37 12.76 -0.83
CA PRO A 31 -1.70 12.34 -2.07
C PRO A 31 -0.26 11.84 -1.83
N LEU A 32 0.35 12.14 -0.66
CA LEU A 32 1.73 11.70 -0.37
C LEU A 32 1.89 10.17 -0.41
N GLY A 33 0.92 9.41 0.11
CA GLY A 33 1.03 7.95 0.16
C GLY A 33 1.08 7.30 -1.23
N LEU A 34 0.31 7.79 -2.19
CA LEU A 34 0.27 7.20 -3.53
C LEU A 34 1.51 7.59 -4.34
N SER A 35 1.95 8.85 -4.29
CA SER A 35 3.16 9.28 -4.99
C SER A 35 4.42 8.58 -4.43
N MET A 36 4.50 8.40 -3.11
CA MET A 36 5.56 7.65 -2.44
C MET A 36 5.57 6.18 -2.83
N LEU A 37 4.41 5.53 -2.95
CA LEU A 37 4.31 4.13 -3.41
C LEU A 37 4.69 3.97 -4.88
N MET A 38 4.36 4.95 -5.71
CA MET A 38 4.60 4.88 -7.16
C MET A 38 6.06 5.17 -7.53
N HIS A 39 6.77 5.99 -6.75
CA HIS A 39 8.11 6.45 -7.09
C HIS A 39 9.19 6.01 -6.09
N GLY A 40 8.82 5.51 -4.90
CA GLY A 40 9.79 5.10 -3.87
C GLY A 40 10.60 6.26 -3.28
N GLU A 41 10.18 7.51 -3.49
CA GLU A 41 10.91 8.73 -3.14
C GLU A 41 10.52 9.26 -1.76
N ASN A 42 10.59 8.42 -0.71
CA ASN A 42 10.46 8.93 0.65
C ASN A 42 11.86 9.22 1.25
N PRO A 43 12.30 10.51 1.29
CA PRO A 43 13.63 10.87 1.78
C PRO A 43 13.83 10.62 3.27
N ASP A 44 12.76 10.43 4.05
CA ASP A 44 12.82 10.20 5.50
C ASP A 44 12.85 8.71 5.87
N PHE A 45 12.80 7.81 4.89
CA PHE A 45 12.61 6.37 5.14
C PHE A 45 13.92 5.58 5.16
N PHE A 46 14.72 5.79 6.23
CA PHE A 46 16.00 5.12 6.42
C PHE A 46 15.88 3.68 6.98
N HIS A 47 14.79 3.31 7.66
CA HIS A 47 14.58 1.95 8.18
C HIS A 47 13.13 1.50 8.03
N PRO A 48 12.84 0.21 7.78
CA PRO A 48 13.73 -0.93 7.55
C PRO A 48 14.22 -1.04 6.10
N GLY A 49 14.12 0.04 5.31
CA GLY A 49 14.58 0.03 3.92
C GLY A 49 16.08 -0.27 3.78
N HIS A 50 16.92 0.39 4.59
CA HIS A 50 18.36 0.21 4.54
C HIS A 50 18.82 -1.24 4.78
N ASP A 51 18.08 -1.97 5.62
CA ASP A 51 18.30 -3.39 5.89
C ASP A 51 18.18 -4.28 4.66
N TRP A 52 17.37 -3.86 3.68
CA TRP A 52 17.16 -4.53 2.41
C TRP A 52 18.07 -4.02 1.29
N GLY A 53 18.93 -3.04 1.56
CA GLY A 53 19.79 -2.42 0.57
C GLY A 53 20.71 -3.41 -0.15
N ALA A 54 21.16 -4.47 0.53
CA ALA A 54 21.98 -5.53 -0.08
C ALA A 54 21.19 -6.45 -1.03
N LEU A 55 19.89 -6.61 -0.80
CA LEU A 55 19.00 -7.46 -1.59
C LEU A 55 18.32 -6.70 -2.73
N LYS A 56 18.12 -5.38 -2.61
CA LYS A 56 17.46 -4.56 -3.65
C LYS A 56 18.09 -4.70 -5.05
N PRO A 57 19.41 -4.73 -5.24
CA PRO A 57 20.04 -4.96 -6.55
C PRO A 57 19.85 -6.38 -7.11
N LYS A 58 19.29 -7.31 -6.33
CA LYS A 58 19.04 -8.70 -6.70
C LYS A 58 17.59 -8.97 -7.08
N LEU A 59 16.73 -7.95 -6.98
CA LEU A 59 15.37 -8.03 -7.49
C LEU A 59 15.42 -8.20 -9.01
N ASN A 60 14.58 -9.09 -9.53
CA ASN A 60 14.37 -9.20 -10.96
C ASN A 60 13.37 -8.12 -11.42
N ASP A 61 13.09 -8.08 -12.73
CA ASP A 61 12.13 -7.15 -13.33
C ASP A 61 10.65 -7.45 -12.96
N ALA A 62 10.40 -8.23 -11.90
CA ALA A 62 9.04 -8.48 -11.44
C ALA A 62 8.42 -7.20 -10.87
N HIS A 63 7.15 -6.99 -11.21
CA HIS A 63 6.36 -5.90 -10.67
C HIS A 63 5.61 -6.30 -9.39
N THR A 64 5.51 -7.60 -9.12
CA THR A 64 4.83 -8.16 -7.95
C THR A 64 5.70 -9.21 -7.27
N ALA A 65 5.59 -9.29 -5.94
CA ALA A 65 6.24 -10.34 -5.16
C ALA A 65 5.40 -10.78 -3.97
N THR A 66 5.52 -12.06 -3.63
CA THR A 66 4.89 -12.61 -2.43
C THR A 66 5.70 -12.24 -1.19
N PHE A 67 5.10 -11.60 -0.21
CA PHE A 67 5.73 -11.31 1.07
C PHE A 67 5.54 -12.48 2.03
N ILE A 68 6.65 -13.04 2.52
CA ILE A 68 6.69 -14.21 3.40
C ILE A 68 7.26 -13.81 4.75
N GLN A 69 6.57 -14.19 5.82
CA GLN A 69 6.98 -13.91 7.20
C GLN A 69 6.90 -15.17 8.06
N ASP A 70 7.37 -15.07 9.31
CA ASP A 70 7.29 -16.16 10.29
C ASP A 70 5.87 -16.69 10.45
N GLN A 71 4.88 -15.80 10.49
CA GLN A 71 3.47 -16.17 10.58
C GLN A 71 2.87 -16.40 9.20
N ALA A 72 1.96 -17.37 9.12
CA ALA A 72 1.16 -17.58 7.93
C ALA A 72 0.22 -16.40 7.68
N TYR A 73 -0.07 -16.16 6.40
CA TYR A 73 -1.05 -15.15 6.00
C TYR A 73 -2.42 -15.45 6.62
N ASP A 74 -2.98 -14.43 7.27
CA ASP A 74 -4.32 -14.45 7.83
C ASP A 74 -5.13 -13.31 7.19
N PRO A 75 -6.15 -13.61 6.37
CA PRO A 75 -6.93 -12.59 5.67
C PRO A 75 -7.79 -11.73 6.61
N GLN A 76 -7.97 -12.14 7.87
CA GLN A 76 -8.71 -11.37 8.87
C GLN A 76 -7.82 -10.35 9.61
N LYS A 77 -6.50 -10.44 9.44
CA LYS A 77 -5.54 -9.53 10.08
C LYS A 77 -5.10 -8.45 9.11
N LEU A 78 -4.90 -7.26 9.65
CA LEU A 78 -4.28 -6.17 8.90
C LEU A 78 -2.84 -6.57 8.53
N PRO A 79 -2.34 -6.10 7.37
CA PRO A 79 -0.93 -6.26 7.02
C PRO A 79 -0.06 -5.70 8.15
N PRO A 80 0.99 -6.42 8.57
CA PRO A 80 1.87 -5.92 9.60
C PRO A 80 2.57 -4.66 9.10
N GLU A 81 2.79 -3.70 10.00
CA GLU A 81 3.46 -2.43 9.70
C GLU A 81 4.74 -2.64 8.88
N ARG A 82 5.54 -3.64 9.25
CA ARG A 82 6.76 -4.03 8.54
C ARG A 82 6.56 -4.27 7.03
N MET A 83 5.44 -4.87 6.62
CA MET A 83 5.12 -5.08 5.20
C MET A 83 4.90 -3.74 4.48
N LEU A 84 4.15 -2.82 5.09
CA LEU A 84 3.87 -1.50 4.52
C LEU A 84 5.15 -0.67 4.40
N MET A 85 6.01 -0.75 5.41
CA MET A 85 7.31 -0.09 5.40
C MET A 85 8.20 -0.65 4.28
N LEU A 86 8.24 -1.97 4.12
CA LEU A 86 9.02 -2.61 3.07
C LEU A 86 8.48 -2.30 1.67
N GLN A 87 7.16 -2.28 1.51
CA GLN A 87 6.46 -1.90 0.28
C GLN A 87 6.88 -0.50 -0.20
N ASN A 88 7.01 0.47 0.71
CA ASN A 88 7.46 1.82 0.35
C ASN A 88 8.91 1.84 -0.15
N TYR A 89 9.78 1.02 0.44
CA TYR A 89 11.20 0.99 0.07
C TYR A 89 11.48 0.22 -1.23
N LEU A 90 10.72 -0.84 -1.48
CA LEU A 90 10.86 -1.70 -2.66
C LEU A 90 10.04 -1.20 -3.86
N ALA A 91 9.29 -0.10 -3.70
CA ALA A 91 8.58 0.55 -4.80
C ALA A 91 9.47 0.70 -6.05
N PRO A 92 8.94 0.40 -7.26
CA PRO A 92 7.52 0.16 -7.57
C PRO A 92 7.05 -1.31 -7.37
N LEU A 93 7.86 -2.20 -6.81
CA LEU A 93 7.48 -3.61 -6.58
C LEU A 93 6.29 -3.71 -5.63
N ILE A 94 5.20 -4.38 -6.04
CA ILE A 94 4.00 -4.60 -5.22
C ILE A 94 4.12 -5.90 -4.42
N LEU A 95 4.01 -5.80 -3.10
CA LEU A 95 4.03 -6.91 -2.17
C LEU A 95 2.61 -7.44 -1.93
N THR A 96 2.45 -8.75 -2.01
CA THR A 96 1.20 -9.47 -1.72
C THR A 96 1.46 -10.61 -0.75
N GLN A 97 0.53 -10.94 0.14
CA GLN A 97 0.71 -12.07 1.06
C GLN A 97 0.28 -13.42 0.45
N LYS A 98 -0.26 -13.41 -0.78
CA LYS A 98 -0.72 -14.62 -1.47
C LYS A 98 0.44 -15.30 -2.20
N SER A 99 0.63 -16.60 -1.97
CA SER A 99 1.64 -17.44 -2.63
C SER A 99 1.32 -17.73 -4.12
N ARG A 100 1.31 -16.70 -4.96
CA ARG A 100 1.03 -16.84 -6.40
C ARG A 100 2.11 -16.25 -7.28
N GLU A 101 2.83 -15.26 -6.77
CA GLU A 101 3.84 -14.55 -7.55
C GLU A 101 5.07 -15.42 -7.80
N ALA A 102 5.75 -15.17 -8.92
CA ALA A 102 6.97 -15.87 -9.31
C ALA A 102 8.14 -15.56 -8.36
N MET A 103 8.16 -14.36 -7.77
CA MET A 103 9.14 -13.93 -6.79
C MET A 103 8.51 -13.82 -5.40
N ALA A 104 9.30 -14.07 -4.37
CA ALA A 104 8.97 -13.79 -2.98
C ALA A 104 10.07 -12.98 -2.29
N ILE A 105 9.61 -12.08 -1.42
CA ILE A 105 10.40 -11.28 -0.48
C ILE A 105 10.15 -11.89 0.90
N ILE A 106 11.18 -12.44 1.52
CA ILE A 106 11.10 -13.12 2.82
C ILE A 106 11.67 -12.21 3.89
N ASP A 107 10.91 -11.96 4.95
CA ASP A 107 11.32 -11.23 6.15
C ASP A 107 10.86 -12.01 7.40
N CYS A 108 11.74 -12.88 7.88
CA CYS A 108 11.53 -13.69 9.06
C CYS A 108 12.51 -13.32 10.18
N SER A 109 12.21 -13.79 11.39
CA SER A 109 13.05 -13.62 12.58
C SER A 109 14.42 -14.32 12.50
N SER A 110 14.57 -15.34 11.65
CA SER A 110 15.81 -16.11 11.49
C SER A 110 15.91 -16.79 10.12
N ASP A 111 17.12 -17.17 9.71
CA ASP A 111 17.37 -17.93 8.47
C ASP A 111 16.67 -19.29 8.46
N ALA A 112 16.55 -19.92 9.64
CA ALA A 112 15.85 -21.18 9.79
C ALA A 112 14.34 -21.01 9.52
N SER A 113 13.73 -19.96 10.09
CA SER A 113 12.34 -19.60 9.81
C SER A 113 12.14 -19.25 8.33
N ALA A 114 13.04 -18.45 7.74
CA ALA A 114 12.99 -18.07 6.34
C ALA A 114 13.00 -19.29 5.41
N LYS A 115 13.93 -20.23 5.61
CA LYS A 115 14.01 -21.49 4.84
C LYS A 115 12.75 -22.33 4.99
N LYS A 116 12.26 -22.49 6.23
CA LYS A 116 11.03 -23.24 6.53
C LYS A 116 9.84 -22.65 5.79
N ARG A 117 9.59 -21.35 5.97
CA ARG A 117 8.43 -20.64 5.38
C ARG A 117 8.49 -20.60 3.86
N ALA A 118 9.68 -20.38 3.28
CA ALA A 118 9.89 -20.47 1.83
C ALA A 118 9.51 -21.85 1.29
N GLY A 119 9.97 -22.92 1.95
CA GLY A 119 9.65 -24.29 1.58
C GLY A 119 8.15 -24.61 1.67
N GLU A 120 7.50 -24.23 2.77
CA GLU A 120 6.05 -24.39 2.97
C GLU A 120 5.21 -23.68 1.90
N MET A 121 5.73 -22.58 1.33
CA MET A 121 5.03 -21.79 0.32
C MET A 121 5.46 -22.12 -1.13
N GLY A 122 6.34 -23.11 -1.32
CA GLY A 122 6.78 -23.57 -2.65
C GLY A 122 7.82 -22.67 -3.31
N TYR A 123 8.63 -21.96 -2.53
CA TYR A 123 9.71 -21.11 -3.02
C TYR A 123 11.09 -21.70 -2.72
N GLN A 124 12.07 -21.34 -3.55
CA GLN A 124 13.48 -21.62 -3.37
C GLN A 124 14.24 -20.30 -3.18
N ILE A 125 14.97 -20.18 -2.07
CA ILE A 125 15.81 -19.01 -1.79
C ILE A 125 16.95 -18.94 -2.80
N THR A 126 17.08 -17.80 -3.48
CA THR A 126 18.15 -17.52 -4.46
C THR A 126 19.20 -16.59 -3.89
N HIS A 127 18.77 -15.60 -3.09
CA HIS A 127 19.64 -14.65 -2.42
C HIS A 127 19.21 -14.48 -0.96
N SER A 128 20.18 -14.41 -0.06
CA SER A 128 19.99 -14.18 1.38
C SER A 128 21.06 -13.22 1.86
N ASP A 129 20.69 -12.31 2.77
CA ASP A 129 21.65 -11.43 3.44
C ASP A 129 22.09 -11.97 4.82
N GLY A 130 21.53 -13.11 5.23
CA GLY A 130 21.58 -13.61 6.61
C GLY A 130 20.80 -12.70 7.55
N ARG A 131 20.08 -13.29 8.53
CA ARG A 131 19.11 -12.65 9.48
C ARG A 131 17.64 -12.83 9.09
N GLY A 132 17.31 -13.89 8.37
CA GLY A 132 15.95 -14.24 8.00
C GLY A 132 15.38 -13.43 6.85
N ARG A 133 16.21 -12.68 6.12
CA ARG A 133 15.78 -11.90 4.94
C ARG A 133 16.36 -12.50 3.66
N ALA A 134 15.51 -12.63 2.66
CA ALA A 134 15.87 -13.31 1.44
C ALA A 134 14.96 -12.95 0.26
N ILE A 135 15.48 -13.15 -0.94
CA ILE A 135 14.70 -13.23 -2.17
C ILE A 135 14.61 -14.71 -2.55
N ALA A 136 13.41 -15.13 -2.92
CA ALA A 136 13.15 -16.49 -3.35
C ALA A 136 12.30 -16.50 -4.63
N LEU A 137 12.46 -17.55 -5.43
CA LEU A 137 11.69 -17.77 -6.65
C LEU A 137 10.82 -19.00 -6.52
N LYS A 138 9.68 -19.01 -7.20
CA LYS A 138 8.78 -20.17 -7.26
C LYS A 138 9.54 -21.36 -7.85
N LYS A 139 9.39 -22.54 -7.23
CA LYS A 139 9.93 -23.79 -7.78
C LYS A 139 9.18 -24.23 -9.04
#